data_AF-A0A0R3U018-F1
#
_entry.id   AF-A0A0R3U018-F1
#
_cell.length_a   1.000
_cell.length_b   1.000
_cell.length_c   1.000
_cell.angle_alpha   90.00
_cell.angle_beta   90.00
_cell.angle_gamma   90.00
#
_symmetry.space_group_name_H-M   'P 1'
#
loop_
_entity.id
_entity.type
_entity.pdbx_description
1 polymer ?
#
loop_
_entity_poly.entity_id
_entity_poly.type
_entity_poly.pdbx_seq_one_letter_code
_entity_poly.pdbx_strand_id
1 'polypeptide(L)'
;MLYCCEPLITATEVTLKPLEKTHNQALRLITGGIKSTPIDAMLLVTESTTIGSLIKEKALILYEKLLRIPMDKFFSTYENRPRHLKTQSGLIQKAIELKKALQIDGKPKSLSPPMNPLADIDVVDTLAKKGTTILQCMDRPMSFHTMKALIRREFQTSRCNKIKARTKEKQWTVAISDIPDWPRIEAVSEFRLRTGHDCLAKHLHRLGLYTHPM
;
A
#
# COMPACT_ATOMS: atom_id res chain seq x y z
N MET A 1 2.32 0.03 -13.04
CA MET A 1 1.03 -0.69 -12.99
C MET A 1 1.37 -2.13 -12.63
N LEU A 2 0.90 -2.68 -11.51
CA LEU A 2 1.11 -4.11 -11.24
C LEU A 2 0.10 -4.88 -12.07
N TYR A 3 0.59 -5.64 -13.06
CA TYR A 3 -0.20 -6.60 -13.83
C TYR A 3 -0.54 -7.79 -12.90
N CYS A 4 -1.65 -8.48 -13.13
CA CYS A 4 -2.05 -9.70 -12.38
C CYS A 4 -2.42 -9.55 -10.89
N CYS A 5 -2.84 -8.38 -10.38
CA CYS A 5 -3.31 -8.29 -8.99
C CYS A 5 -4.55 -9.17 -8.70
N GLU A 6 -5.35 -9.49 -9.72
CA GLU A 6 -6.54 -10.33 -9.60
C GLU A 6 -6.25 -11.80 -9.25
N PRO A 7 -5.38 -12.52 -10.00
CA PRO A 7 -4.99 -13.86 -9.57
C PRO A 7 -4.17 -13.82 -8.27
N LEU A 8 -3.32 -12.81 -8.07
CA LEU A 8 -2.42 -12.75 -6.92
C LEU A 8 -3.12 -12.54 -5.58
N ILE A 9 -4.23 -11.80 -5.52
CA ILE A 9 -4.99 -11.66 -4.25
C ILE A 9 -5.65 -13.00 -3.82
N THR A 10 -5.91 -13.88 -4.78
CA THR A 10 -6.51 -15.20 -4.54
C THR A 10 -5.47 -16.29 -4.33
N ALA A 11 -4.21 -16.02 -4.66
CA ALA A 11 -3.12 -16.98 -4.60
C ALA A 11 -2.87 -17.48 -3.16
N THR A 12 -2.45 -18.73 -3.04
CA THR A 12 -2.11 -19.33 -1.75
C THR A 12 -0.82 -18.74 -1.19
N GLU A 13 -0.61 -18.84 0.12
CA GLU A 13 0.62 -18.35 0.73
C GLU A 13 1.88 -19.02 0.17
N VAL A 14 1.77 -20.28 -0.28
CA VAL A 14 2.89 -21.03 -0.86
C VAL A 14 3.42 -20.35 -2.12
N THR A 15 2.55 -19.81 -2.97
CA THR A 15 2.95 -19.09 -4.19
C THR A 15 3.37 -17.64 -3.91
N LEU A 16 2.84 -17.01 -2.86
CA LEU A 16 3.23 -15.65 -2.46
C LEU A 16 4.57 -15.59 -1.72
N LYS A 17 4.95 -16.65 -0.97
CA LYS A 17 6.19 -16.72 -0.20
C LYS A 17 7.47 -16.45 -1.03
N PRO A 18 7.67 -17.06 -2.22
CA PRO A 18 8.82 -16.77 -3.08
C PRO A 18 8.90 -15.30 -3.51
N LEU A 19 7.74 -14.69 -3.79
CA LEU A 19 7.66 -13.29 -4.18
C LEU A 19 8.07 -12.36 -3.02
N GLU A 20 7.62 -12.67 -1.80
CA GLU A 20 8.01 -11.93 -0.61
C GLU A 20 9.50 -12.09 -0.28
N LYS A 21 10.06 -13.29 -0.46
CA LYS A 21 11.52 -13.50 -0.34
C LYS A 21 12.31 -12.66 -1.34
N THR A 22 11.86 -12.61 -2.59
CA THR A 22 12.51 -11.83 -3.66
C THR A 22 12.44 -10.33 -3.37
N HIS A 23 11.28 -9.84 -2.92
CA HIS A 23 11.10 -8.46 -2.48
C HIS A 23 12.02 -8.11 -1.30
N ASN A 24 12.12 -8.98 -0.29
CA ASN A 24 13.00 -8.80 0.85
C ASN A 24 14.48 -8.77 0.43
N GLN A 25 14.88 -9.57 -0.55
CA GLN A 25 16.23 -9.54 -1.10
C GLN A 25 16.51 -8.23 -1.84
N ALA A 26 15.54 -7.72 -2.61
CA ALA A 26 15.67 -6.42 -3.27
C ALA A 26 15.82 -5.28 -2.25
N LEU A 27 15.04 -5.30 -1.16
CA LEU A 27 15.18 -4.32 -0.07
C LEU A 27 16.59 -4.34 0.54
N ARG A 28 17.18 -5.52 0.73
CA ARG A 28 18.57 -5.68 1.19
C ARG A 28 19.58 -5.05 0.25
N LEU A 29 19.43 -5.25 -1.06
CA LEU A 29 20.30 -4.64 -2.06
C LEU A 29 20.17 -3.10 -2.08
N ILE A 30 18.96 -2.57 -1.97
CA ILE A 30 18.69 -1.13 -2.01
C ILE A 30 19.29 -0.43 -0.79
N THR A 31 18.99 -0.95 0.41
CA THR A 31 19.43 -0.38 1.68
C THR A 31 20.83 -0.81 2.09
N GLY A 32 21.48 -1.66 1.30
CA GLY A 32 22.77 -2.26 1.65
C GLY A 32 22.72 -3.08 2.94
N GLY A 33 21.56 -3.52 3.42
CA GLY A 33 21.46 -4.29 4.65
C GLY A 33 21.92 -5.73 4.49
N ILE A 34 22.63 -6.26 5.49
CA ILE A 34 23.04 -7.66 5.54
C ILE A 34 21.85 -8.56 5.88
N LYS A 35 21.99 -9.89 5.75
CA LYS A 35 20.88 -10.85 5.97
C LYS A 35 20.28 -10.80 7.38
N SER A 36 21.08 -10.43 8.40
CA SER A 36 20.61 -10.30 9.79
C SER A 36 19.86 -9.01 10.07
N THR A 37 19.94 -8.00 9.20
CA THR A 37 19.19 -6.75 9.35
C THR A 37 17.69 -7.05 9.33
N PRO A 38 16.90 -6.55 10.30
CA PRO A 38 15.46 -6.76 10.35
C PRO A 38 14.74 -6.13 9.15
N ILE A 39 13.87 -6.89 8.47
CA ILE A 39 13.08 -6.36 7.34
C ILE A 39 12.19 -5.19 7.75
N ASP A 40 11.62 -5.21 8.96
CA ASP A 40 10.80 -4.11 9.47
C ASP A 40 11.56 -2.78 9.51
N ALA A 41 12.85 -2.80 9.84
CA ALA A 41 13.71 -1.61 9.84
C ALA A 41 13.89 -1.06 8.41
N MET A 42 14.06 -1.97 7.46
CA MET A 42 14.26 -1.64 6.05
C MET A 42 12.97 -1.08 5.42
N LEU A 43 11.82 -1.65 5.76
CA LEU A 43 10.50 -1.13 5.36
C LEU A 43 10.23 0.26 5.94
N LEU A 44 10.70 0.53 7.17
CA LEU A 44 10.57 1.84 7.81
C LEU A 44 11.41 2.90 7.09
N VAL A 45 12.71 2.63 6.86
CA VAL A 45 13.62 3.56 6.16
C VAL A 45 13.18 3.85 4.74
N THR A 46 12.77 2.82 4.01
CA THR A 46 12.38 2.98 2.59
C THR A 46 10.95 3.46 2.42
N GLU A 47 10.21 3.64 3.52
CA GLU A 47 8.77 3.86 3.54
C GLU A 47 7.98 2.88 2.65
N SER A 48 8.52 1.69 2.40
CA SER A 48 7.97 0.71 1.46
C SER A 48 7.05 -0.30 2.14
N THR A 49 6.10 -0.86 1.38
CA THR A 49 5.09 -1.79 1.91
C THR A 49 5.52 -3.22 1.58
N THR A 50 5.04 -4.19 2.37
CA THR A 50 5.20 -5.59 1.98
C THR A 50 4.46 -5.88 0.68
N ILE A 51 4.99 -6.78 -0.13
CA ILE A 51 4.38 -7.14 -1.41
C ILE A 51 2.94 -7.63 -1.25
N GLY A 52 2.64 -8.38 -0.19
CA GLY A 52 1.29 -8.84 0.11
C GLY A 52 0.32 -7.69 0.40
N SER A 53 0.77 -6.64 1.10
CA SER A 53 -0.06 -5.45 1.36
C SER A 53 -0.31 -4.67 0.07
N LEU A 54 0.71 -4.57 -0.78
CA LEU A 54 0.61 -3.92 -2.08
C LEU A 54 -0.37 -4.63 -3.02
N ILE A 55 -0.32 -5.96 -3.09
CA ILE A 55 -1.27 -6.77 -3.87
C ILE A 55 -2.71 -6.50 -3.41
N LYS A 56 -2.95 -6.51 -2.09
CA LYS A 56 -4.28 -6.24 -1.50
C LYS A 56 -4.77 -4.84 -1.82
N GLU A 57 -3.92 -3.82 -1.68
CA GLU A 57 -4.25 -2.42 -2.02
C GLU A 57 -4.65 -2.30 -3.50
N LYS A 58 -3.83 -2.83 -4.41
CA LYS A 58 -4.10 -2.73 -5.85
C LYS A 58 -5.34 -3.50 -6.27
N ALA A 59 -5.56 -4.70 -5.71
CA ALA A 59 -6.75 -5.50 -5.98
C ALA A 59 -8.02 -4.80 -5.49
N LEU A 60 -7.99 -4.15 -4.32
CA LEU A 60 -9.13 -3.38 -3.82
C LEU A 60 -9.42 -2.14 -4.68
N ILE A 61 -8.39 -1.43 -5.12
CA ILE A 61 -8.53 -0.30 -6.06
C ILE A 61 -9.15 -0.77 -7.38
N LEU A 62 -8.76 -1.94 -7.87
CA LEU A 62 -9.32 -2.52 -9.09
C LEU A 62 -10.79 -2.90 -8.90
N TYR A 63 -11.12 -3.58 -7.80
CA TYR A 63 -12.51 -3.91 -7.47
C TYR A 63 -13.41 -2.65 -7.42
N GLU A 64 -12.93 -1.57 -6.80
CA GLU A 64 -13.64 -0.30 -6.76
C GLU A 64 -13.79 0.34 -8.15
N LYS A 65 -12.84 0.15 -9.07
CA LYS A 65 -13.06 0.56 -10.47
C LYS A 65 -14.18 -0.24 -11.13
N LEU A 66 -14.19 -1.56 -10.95
CA LEU A 66 -15.18 -2.46 -11.54
C LEU A 66 -16.61 -2.13 -11.06
N LEU A 67 -16.78 -1.77 -9.79
CA LEU A 67 -18.07 -1.31 -9.23
C LEU A 67 -18.64 -0.05 -9.89
N ARG A 68 -17.82 0.75 -10.58
CA ARG A 68 -18.23 2.04 -11.14
C ARG A 68 -18.43 2.02 -12.65
N ILE A 69 -18.31 0.85 -13.29
CA ILE A 69 -18.56 0.68 -14.73
C ILE A 69 -20.06 0.86 -14.99
N PRO A 70 -20.50 1.88 -15.75
CA PRO A 70 -21.93 2.19 -15.90
C PRO A 70 -22.72 1.10 -16.62
N MET A 71 -22.07 0.38 -17.52
CA MET A 71 -22.70 -0.62 -18.42
C MET A 71 -22.76 -2.02 -17.81
N ASP A 72 -22.03 -2.28 -16.72
CA ASP A 72 -21.95 -3.60 -16.11
C ASP A 72 -22.50 -3.58 -14.68
N LYS A 73 -23.63 -4.25 -14.47
CA LYS A 73 -24.24 -4.38 -13.14
C LYS A 73 -23.70 -5.56 -12.35
N PHE A 74 -22.98 -6.49 -12.99
CA PHE A 74 -22.53 -7.75 -12.40
C PHE A 74 -21.81 -7.55 -11.07
N PHE A 75 -20.84 -6.62 -11.02
CA PHE A 75 -20.04 -6.38 -9.83
C PHE A 75 -20.84 -5.71 -8.70
N SER A 76 -21.84 -4.89 -9.04
CA SER A 76 -22.68 -4.16 -8.08
C SER A 76 -23.75 -5.02 -7.42
N THR A 77 -24.26 -6.02 -8.14
CA THR A 77 -25.31 -6.95 -7.68
C THR A 77 -24.73 -8.28 -7.21
N TYR A 78 -23.40 -8.40 -7.12
CA TYR A 78 -22.76 -9.65 -6.76
C TYR A 78 -23.04 -10.01 -5.29
N GLU A 79 -23.71 -11.14 -5.10
CA GLU A 79 -23.88 -11.75 -3.79
C GLU A 79 -22.87 -12.87 -3.58
N ASN A 80 -22.19 -12.85 -2.43
CA ASN A 80 -21.26 -13.91 -2.08
C ASN A 80 -22.03 -15.15 -1.62
N ARG A 81 -22.35 -16.03 -2.57
CA ARG A 81 -23.02 -17.32 -2.31
C ARG A 81 -22.01 -18.46 -2.13
N PRO A 82 -22.31 -19.48 -1.30
CA PRO A 82 -21.47 -20.66 -1.20
C PRO A 82 -21.38 -21.34 -2.57
N ARG A 83 -20.15 -21.61 -3.01
CA ARG A 83 -19.89 -22.22 -4.32
C ARG A 83 -19.66 -23.71 -4.14
N HIS A 84 -20.49 -24.53 -4.75
CA HIS A 84 -20.26 -25.97 -4.83
C HIS A 84 -19.01 -26.23 -5.69
N LEU A 85 -18.11 -27.11 -5.23
CA LEU A 85 -16.87 -27.54 -5.92
C LEU A 85 -15.70 -26.53 -6.01
N LYS A 86 -15.86 -25.26 -5.58
CA LYS A 86 -14.75 -24.29 -5.58
C LYS A 86 -14.22 -24.05 -4.16
N THR A 87 -12.99 -24.49 -3.92
CA THR A 87 -12.26 -24.28 -2.66
C THR A 87 -11.55 -22.93 -2.60
N GLN A 88 -11.14 -22.36 -3.73
CA GLN A 88 -10.42 -21.08 -3.77
C GLN A 88 -11.39 -19.88 -3.88
N SER A 89 -11.21 -18.90 -2.99
CA SER A 89 -11.94 -17.63 -3.01
C SER A 89 -11.63 -16.82 -4.26
N GLY A 90 -12.65 -16.20 -4.87
CA GLY A 90 -12.45 -15.30 -6.01
C GLY A 90 -12.03 -13.88 -5.60
N LEU A 91 -11.68 -13.05 -6.58
CA LEU A 91 -11.34 -11.64 -6.35
C LEU A 91 -12.43 -10.89 -5.59
N ILE A 92 -13.70 -11.00 -6.03
CA ILE A 92 -14.80 -10.24 -5.44
C ILE A 92 -14.99 -10.62 -3.96
N GLN A 93 -14.91 -11.91 -3.64
CA GLN A 93 -15.00 -12.39 -2.27
C GLN A 93 -13.88 -11.81 -1.39
N LYS A 94 -12.63 -11.88 -1.88
CA LYS A 94 -11.47 -11.32 -1.16
C LYS A 94 -11.54 -9.80 -1.03
N ALA A 95 -11.99 -9.09 -2.05
CA ALA A 95 -12.14 -7.64 -2.01
C ALA A 95 -13.23 -7.20 -1.01
N ILE A 96 -14.36 -7.91 -0.94
CA ILE A 96 -15.41 -7.68 0.06
C ILE A 96 -14.89 -7.96 1.47
N GLU A 97 -14.20 -9.07 1.68
CA GLU A 97 -13.54 -9.39 2.97
C GLU A 97 -12.58 -8.27 3.40
N LEU A 98 -11.74 -7.79 2.49
CA LEU A 98 -10.80 -6.70 2.75
C LEU A 98 -11.51 -5.38 3.04
N LYS A 99 -12.55 -5.03 2.27
CA LYS A 99 -13.33 -3.80 2.48
C LYS A 99 -13.99 -3.79 3.85
N LYS A 100 -14.57 -4.92 4.28
CA LYS A 100 -15.13 -5.11 5.63
C LYS A 100 -14.06 -4.99 6.70
N ALA A 101 -12.91 -5.63 6.52
CA ALA A 101 -11.80 -5.57 7.49
C ALA A 101 -11.23 -4.15 7.67
N LEU A 102 -11.29 -3.31 6.63
CA LEU A 102 -10.82 -1.93 6.65
C LEU A 102 -11.92 -0.91 7.04
N GLN A 103 -13.15 -1.36 7.28
CA GLN A 103 -14.30 -0.49 7.59
C GLN A 103 -14.51 0.66 6.59
N ILE A 104 -14.16 0.44 5.33
CA ILE A 104 -14.35 1.45 4.28
C ILE A 104 -15.80 1.40 3.83
N ASP A 105 -16.63 2.27 4.39
CA ASP A 105 -18.01 2.48 3.95
C ASP A 105 -18.12 3.72 3.06
N GLY A 106 -18.88 3.60 1.98
CA GLY A 106 -19.02 4.65 0.98
C GLY A 106 -19.69 4.17 -0.28
N LYS A 107 -20.78 4.83 -0.65
CA LYS A 107 -21.52 4.55 -1.89
C LYS A 107 -20.66 4.97 -3.10
N PRO A 108 -20.37 4.07 -4.04
CA PRO A 108 -19.54 4.40 -5.20
C PRO A 108 -20.29 5.29 -6.18
N LYS A 109 -19.68 6.39 -6.62
CA LYS A 109 -20.16 7.20 -7.77
C LYS A 109 -19.76 6.52 -9.08
N SER A 110 -20.67 6.42 -10.04
CA SER A 110 -20.38 5.91 -11.38
C SER A 110 -19.27 6.70 -12.07
N LEU A 111 -18.46 6.02 -12.89
CA LEU A 111 -17.50 6.69 -13.76
C LEU A 111 -18.25 7.41 -14.88
N SER A 112 -17.82 8.62 -15.22
CA SER A 112 -18.29 9.28 -16.43
C SER A 112 -17.85 8.45 -17.64
N PRO A 113 -18.72 8.24 -18.64
CA PRO A 113 -18.32 7.66 -19.91
C PRO A 113 -17.13 8.44 -20.51
N PRO A 114 -16.24 7.79 -21.27
CA PRO A 114 -15.23 8.50 -22.03
C PRO A 114 -15.93 9.52 -22.94
N MET A 115 -15.56 10.79 -22.79
CA MET A 115 -16.15 11.88 -23.54
C MET A 115 -15.57 11.86 -24.95
N ASN A 116 -16.43 11.76 -25.97
CA ASN A 116 -16.01 11.91 -27.35
C ASN A 116 -15.63 13.39 -27.58
N PRO A 117 -14.39 13.72 -27.97
CA PRO A 117 -13.96 15.10 -28.19
C PRO A 117 -14.71 15.81 -29.34
N LEU A 118 -15.54 15.12 -30.12
CA LEU A 118 -16.38 15.69 -31.17
C LEU A 118 -17.79 16.10 -30.71
N ALA A 119 -18.18 15.84 -29.45
CA ALA A 119 -19.52 16.12 -28.91
C ALA A 119 -19.60 17.43 -28.10
N ASP A 120 -18.87 18.46 -28.55
CA ASP A 120 -18.55 19.67 -27.78
C ASP A 120 -19.63 20.78 -27.90
N ILE A 121 -20.81 20.57 -27.30
CA ILE A 121 -21.89 21.59 -27.29
C ILE A 121 -22.38 21.91 -25.84
N ASP A 122 -22.18 21.03 -24.86
CA ASP A 122 -22.77 21.16 -23.50
C ASP A 122 -21.84 21.69 -22.40
N VAL A 123 -20.62 22.15 -22.74
CA VAL A 123 -19.62 22.59 -21.75
C VAL A 123 -20.08 23.83 -20.95
N VAL A 124 -20.94 24.67 -21.53
CA VAL A 124 -21.41 25.92 -20.90
C VAL A 124 -22.36 25.67 -19.72
N ASP A 125 -23.26 24.69 -19.81
CA ASP A 125 -24.28 24.43 -18.78
C ASP A 125 -23.70 23.77 -17.51
N THR A 126 -22.57 23.06 -17.66
CA THR A 126 -21.85 22.46 -16.53
C THR A 126 -21.06 23.47 -15.69
N LEU A 127 -20.72 24.63 -16.25
CA LEU A 127 -20.01 25.70 -15.54
C LEU A 127 -20.97 26.48 -14.62
N ALA A 128 -22.22 26.71 -15.06
CA ALA A 128 -23.25 27.40 -14.29
C ALA A 128 -23.65 26.61 -13.02
N LYS A 129 -23.72 25.27 -13.09
CA LYS A 129 -24.08 24.41 -11.95
C LYS A 129 -23.00 24.28 -10.88
N LYS A 130 -21.74 24.66 -11.17
CA LYS A 130 -20.62 24.61 -10.21
C LYS A 130 -20.60 25.80 -9.23
N GLY A 131 -21.33 26.88 -9.51
CA GLY A 131 -21.36 28.07 -8.68
C GLY A 131 -22.19 27.94 -7.39
N THR A 132 -23.07 26.94 -7.26
CA THR A 132 -24.19 27.02 -6.29
C THR A 132 -24.30 25.84 -5.31
N THR A 133 -23.22 25.27 -4.78
CA THR A 133 -23.41 24.34 -3.64
C THR A 133 -22.37 24.44 -2.54
N ILE A 134 -22.71 25.31 -1.60
CA ILE A 134 -22.31 25.28 -0.20
C ILE A 134 -22.87 24.00 0.46
N LEU A 135 -21.99 23.30 1.17
CA LEU A 135 -22.22 22.15 2.06
C LEU A 135 -23.01 20.96 1.48
N GLN A 136 -22.30 19.98 0.89
CA GLN A 136 -22.91 18.68 0.58
C GLN A 136 -22.58 17.63 1.64
N CYS A 137 -23.66 17.11 2.20
CA CYS A 137 -23.80 16.04 3.18
C CYS A 137 -22.93 14.79 2.90
N MET A 138 -22.61 14.05 3.96
CA MET A 138 -21.80 12.82 3.95
C MET A 138 -22.40 11.67 3.11
N ASP A 139 -23.68 11.76 2.70
CA ASP A 139 -24.36 10.77 1.87
C ASP A 139 -24.07 10.86 0.36
N ARG A 140 -23.18 11.77 -0.06
CA ARG A 140 -22.84 11.92 -1.48
C ARG A 140 -22.03 10.73 -1.99
N PRO A 141 -22.39 10.13 -3.14
CA PRO A 141 -21.59 9.05 -3.71
C PRO A 141 -20.18 9.55 -4.04
N MET A 142 -19.20 8.77 -3.58
CA MET A 142 -17.80 9.18 -3.54
C MET A 142 -17.12 8.97 -4.89
N SER A 143 -16.32 9.96 -5.33
CA SER A 143 -15.55 9.87 -6.57
C SER A 143 -14.51 8.74 -6.50
N PHE A 144 -14.14 8.18 -7.65
CA PHE A 144 -13.09 7.15 -7.71
C PHE A 144 -11.75 7.65 -7.17
N HIS A 145 -11.37 8.91 -7.46
CA HIS A 145 -10.11 9.48 -6.98
C HIS A 145 -10.09 9.62 -5.46
N THR A 146 -11.18 10.08 -4.86
CA THR A 146 -11.35 10.15 -3.41
C THR A 146 -11.26 8.77 -2.78
N MET A 147 -12.01 7.80 -3.30
CA MET A 147 -12.00 6.43 -2.79
C MET A 147 -10.61 5.78 -2.91
N LYS A 148 -9.94 5.96 -4.04
CA LYS A 148 -8.57 5.48 -4.25
C LYS A 148 -7.58 6.11 -3.26
N ALA A 149 -7.73 7.39 -2.94
CA ALA A 149 -6.92 8.08 -1.95
C ALA A 149 -7.19 7.55 -0.52
N LEU A 150 -8.46 7.32 -0.17
CA LEU A 150 -8.84 6.71 1.11
C LEU A 150 -8.25 5.31 1.27
N ILE A 151 -8.38 4.44 0.25
CA ILE A 151 -7.79 3.09 0.28
C ILE A 151 -6.29 3.18 0.54
N ARG A 152 -5.57 4.03 -0.20
CA ARG A 152 -4.12 4.22 0.01
C ARG A 152 -3.81 4.67 1.43
N ARG A 153 -4.57 5.63 1.97
CA ARG A 153 -4.41 6.15 3.33
C ARG A 153 -4.64 5.06 4.38
N GLU A 154 -5.68 4.24 4.22
CA GLU A 154 -5.99 3.16 5.16
C GLU A 154 -4.90 2.08 5.15
N PHE A 155 -4.45 1.66 3.97
CA PHE A 155 -3.35 0.71 3.86
C PHE A 155 -2.04 1.26 4.47
N GLN A 156 -1.75 2.54 4.23
CA GLN A 156 -0.60 3.22 4.81
C GLN A 156 -0.69 3.28 6.34
N THR A 157 -1.83 3.71 6.88
CA THR A 157 -2.07 3.83 8.33
C THR A 157 -2.01 2.46 9.00
N SER A 158 -2.68 1.45 8.43
CA SER A 158 -2.66 0.07 8.92
C SER A 158 -1.24 -0.49 8.96
N ARG A 159 -0.44 -0.23 7.91
CA ARG A 159 0.97 -0.62 7.89
C ARG A 159 1.75 0.07 9.00
N CYS A 160 1.69 1.39 9.09
CA CYS A 160 2.45 2.15 10.07
C CYS A 160 2.13 1.68 11.49
N ASN A 161 0.85 1.42 11.80
CA ASN A 161 0.43 0.90 13.10
C ASN A 161 0.96 -0.51 13.36
N LYS A 162 0.91 -1.41 12.36
CA LYS A 162 1.44 -2.78 12.49
C LYS A 162 2.95 -2.82 12.70
N ILE A 163 3.70 -2.00 11.96
CA ILE A 163 5.17 -1.91 12.12
C ILE A 163 5.48 -1.35 13.51
N LYS A 164 4.88 -0.21 13.89
CA LYS A 164 5.07 0.39 15.22
C LYS A 164 4.76 -0.59 16.36
N ALA A 165 3.69 -1.38 16.25
CA ALA A 165 3.35 -2.39 17.25
C ALA A 165 4.41 -3.49 17.37
N ARG A 166 4.96 -3.97 16.25
CA ARG A 166 6.01 -5.01 16.21
C ARG A 166 7.39 -4.52 16.62
N THR A 167 7.64 -3.21 16.54
CA THR A 167 8.94 -2.59 16.80
C THR A 167 8.98 -1.78 18.09
N LYS A 168 7.87 -1.71 18.85
CA LYS A 168 7.72 -0.88 20.06
C LYS A 168 8.85 -1.06 21.10
N GLU A 169 9.37 -2.28 21.25
CA GLU A 169 10.41 -2.62 22.23
C GLU A 169 11.82 -2.65 21.62
N LYS A 170 11.97 -2.36 20.32
CA LYS A 170 13.25 -2.48 19.62
C LYS A 170 14.00 -1.15 19.67
N GLN A 171 15.22 -1.19 20.23
CA GLN A 171 16.09 -0.02 20.42
C GLN A 171 16.40 0.74 19.10
N TRP A 172 16.56 0.03 17.99
CA TRP A 172 16.85 0.65 16.69
C TRP A 172 15.70 1.50 16.13
N THR A 173 14.47 1.39 16.65
CA THR A 173 13.30 2.07 16.09
C THR A 173 13.37 3.59 16.28
N VAL A 174 13.81 4.04 17.46
CA VAL A 174 14.01 5.47 17.76
C VAL A 174 15.18 6.02 16.95
N ALA A 175 16.24 5.23 16.85
CA ALA A 175 17.43 5.61 16.10
C ALA A 175 17.14 5.79 14.60
N ILE A 176 16.23 5.00 14.00
CA ILE A 176 15.99 5.04 12.55
C ILE A 176 15.14 6.25 12.11
N SER A 177 14.25 6.77 12.95
CA SER A 177 13.39 7.91 12.58
C SER A 177 14.15 9.22 12.37
N ASP A 178 15.36 9.34 12.93
CA ASP A 178 16.16 10.57 12.88
C ASP A 178 17.24 10.51 11.79
N ILE A 179 17.12 9.63 10.80
CA ILE A 179 18.08 9.54 9.68
C ILE A 179 17.72 10.65 8.68
N PRO A 180 18.60 11.66 8.48
CA PRO A 180 18.37 12.72 7.51
C PRO A 180 18.39 12.18 6.07
N ASP A 181 17.77 12.92 5.16
CA ASP A 181 17.72 12.58 3.72
C ASP A 181 19.08 12.87 3.05
N TRP A 182 20.05 12.02 3.37
CA TRP A 182 21.43 12.08 2.90
C TRP A 182 21.61 11.32 1.59
N PRO A 183 22.74 11.54 0.87
CA PRO A 183 23.07 10.69 -0.24
C PRO A 183 23.15 9.22 0.23
N ARG A 184 22.83 8.31 -0.69
CA ARG A 184 22.54 6.91 -0.34
C ARG A 184 23.67 6.23 0.44
N ILE A 185 24.92 6.58 0.17
CA ILE A 185 26.09 5.95 0.79
C ILE A 185 26.09 6.24 2.29
N GLU A 186 25.90 7.50 2.64
CA GLU A 186 25.90 8.04 4.00
C GLU A 186 24.68 7.54 4.79
N ALA A 187 23.49 7.55 4.17
CA ALA A 187 22.28 7.01 4.77
C ALA A 187 22.40 5.52 5.09
N VAL A 188 23.04 4.73 4.20
CA VAL A 188 23.28 3.30 4.42
C VAL A 188 24.29 3.07 5.54
N SER A 189 25.38 3.84 5.61
CA SER A 189 26.34 3.73 6.71
C SER A 189 25.71 4.07 8.06
N GLU A 190 24.93 5.15 8.12
CA GLU A 190 24.27 5.58 9.36
C GLU A 190 23.23 4.55 9.81
N PHE A 191 22.44 4.02 8.87
CA PHE A 191 21.48 2.96 9.15
C PHE A 191 22.14 1.70 9.72
N ARG A 192 23.28 1.28 9.17
CA ARG A 192 24.05 0.12 9.66
C ARG A 192 24.57 0.34 11.09
N LEU A 193 25.10 1.53 11.36
CA LEU A 193 25.56 1.92 12.70
C LEU A 193 24.40 1.90 13.71
N ARG A 194 23.28 2.53 13.37
CA ARG A 194 22.10 2.63 14.25
C ARG A 194 21.38 1.30 14.48
N THR A 195 21.45 0.39 13.52
CA THR A 195 20.88 -0.95 13.67
C THR A 195 21.82 -1.93 14.38
N GLY A 196 23.11 -1.61 14.51
CA GLY A 196 24.11 -2.48 15.14
C GLY A 196 24.38 -3.78 14.36
N HIS A 197 23.92 -3.87 13.11
CA HIS A 197 23.89 -5.10 12.32
C HIS A 197 24.93 -5.06 11.20
N ASP A 198 26.23 -5.28 11.51
CA ASP A 198 27.31 -5.69 10.57
C ASP A 198 28.76 -5.43 11.06
N CYS A 199 29.02 -5.42 12.38
CA CYS A 199 30.34 -5.15 12.99
C CYS A 199 31.05 -3.84 12.55
N LEU A 200 30.37 -2.98 11.77
CA LEU A 200 30.89 -1.72 11.27
C LEU A 200 31.30 -0.79 12.43
N ALA A 201 30.45 -0.66 13.45
CA ALA A 201 30.75 0.15 14.64
C ALA A 201 32.05 -0.30 15.32
N LYS A 202 32.21 -1.61 15.54
CA LYS A 202 33.43 -2.21 16.11
C LYS A 202 34.67 -1.96 15.24
N HIS A 203 34.53 -2.00 13.92
CA HIS A 203 35.64 -1.71 13.00
C HIS A 203 36.05 -0.24 13.04
N LEU A 204 35.09 0.69 12.96
CA LEU A 204 35.36 2.13 13.04
C LEU A 204 35.93 2.55 14.40
N HIS A 205 35.50 1.92 15.48
CA HIS A 205 36.07 2.13 16.81
C HIS A 205 37.54 1.74 16.88
N ARG A 206 37.95 0.63 16.25
CA ARG A 206 39.36 0.23 16.16
C ARG A 206 40.22 1.23 15.38
N LEU A 207 39.62 1.95 14.43
CA LEU A 207 40.29 3.00 13.66
C LEU A 207 40.30 4.37 14.36
N GLY A 208 39.66 4.48 15.54
CA GLY A 208 39.50 5.77 16.25
C GLY A 208 38.51 6.73 15.59
N LEU A 209 37.70 6.27 14.63
CA LEU A 209 36.75 7.08 13.88
C LEU A 209 35.34 7.08 14.50
N TYR A 210 35.08 6.21 15.48
CA TYR A 210 33.79 6.10 16.13
C TYR A 210 33.95 5.81 17.62
N THR A 211 33.21 6.52 18.46
CA THR A 211 33.41 6.54 19.92
C THR A 211 32.71 5.41 20.67
N HIS A 212 31.77 4.71 20.03
CA HIS A 212 30.97 3.68 20.68
C HIS A 212 31.21 2.29 20.07
N PRO A 213 31.80 1.34 20.80
CA PRO A 213 31.91 -0.04 20.36
C PRO A 213 30.56 -0.73 20.63
N MET A 214 29.56 -0.49 19.78
CA MET A 214 28.33 -1.30 19.76
C MET A 214 28.65 -2.76 19.39
#